data_AF-A0A3D3Q8R7-F1
#
_entry.id   AF-A0A3D3Q8R7-F1
#
_cell.length_a   1.000
_cell.length_b   1.000
_cell.length_c   1.000
_cell.angle_alpha   90.00
_cell.angle_beta   90.00
_cell.angle_gamma   90.00
#
_symmetry.space_group_name_H-M   'P 1'
#
loop_
_entity.id
_entity.type
_entity.pdbx_description
1 polymer ?
#
loop_
_entity_poly.entity_id
_entity_poly.type
_entity_poly.pdbx_seq_one_letter_code
_entity_poly.pdbx_strand_id
1 'polypeptide(L)'
;MLRARVDRHRCIGAGNCITIAPSAFDWHDGDFAKADVVDPASVEDELLREAALACPTLAIVIEEVQEFLPWQLRTAEAGRPRRVMKTFMFTDMVGSTALVEALGDEAWATLLRWHDDTLRSLLAAHQGEEIS
;
A
#
# COMPACT_ATOMS: atom_id res chain seq x y z
N MET A 1 8.22 -8.79 -12.51
CA MET A 1 7.62 -9.96 -11.84
C MET A 1 7.35 -9.58 -10.40
N LEU A 2 6.19 -9.94 -9.85
CA LEU A 2 5.90 -9.68 -8.45
C LEU A 2 6.55 -10.73 -7.55
N ARG A 3 7.09 -10.26 -6.42
CA ARG A 3 7.52 -11.10 -5.31
C ARG A 3 6.59 -10.85 -4.14
N ALA A 4 6.05 -11.92 -3.56
CA ALA A 4 5.28 -11.85 -2.33
C ALA A 4 6.12 -12.33 -1.15
N ARG A 5 5.87 -11.79 0.05
CA ARG A 5 6.43 -12.26 1.32
C ARG A 5 5.40 -12.13 2.43
N VAL A 6 5.33 -13.10 3.34
CA VAL A 6 4.52 -13.02 4.55
C VAL A 6 5.40 -12.61 5.75
N ASP A 7 4.98 -11.57 6.48
CA ASP A 7 5.51 -11.23 7.80
C ASP A 7 4.85 -12.12 8.86
N ARG A 8 5.60 -13.13 9.32
CA ARG A 8 5.11 -14.13 10.27
C ARG A 8 4.78 -13.53 11.65
N HIS A 9 5.40 -12.43 12.05
CA HIS A 9 5.08 -11.77 13.32
C HIS A 9 3.72 -11.06 13.27
N ARG A 10 3.34 -10.55 12.10
CA ARG A 10 2.03 -9.89 11.88
C ARG A 10 0.94 -10.86 11.44
N CYS A 11 1.30 -12.02 10.89
CA CYS A 11 0.34 -13.02 10.43
C CYS A 11 -0.43 -13.61 11.62
N ILE A 12 -1.75 -13.42 11.65
CA ILE A 12 -2.63 -13.98 12.69
C ILE A 12 -3.29 -15.31 12.30
N GLY A 13 -2.93 -15.87 11.14
CA GLY A 13 -3.47 -17.15 10.68
C GLY A 13 -4.90 -17.11 10.16
N ALA A 14 -5.35 -15.97 9.64
CA ALA A 14 -6.73 -15.82 9.12
C ALA A 14 -7.03 -16.67 7.88
N GLY A 15 -6.02 -17.07 7.09
CA GLY A 15 -6.17 -17.99 5.96
C GLY A 15 -6.72 -17.40 4.66
N ASN A 16 -7.15 -16.13 4.62
CA ASN A 16 -7.74 -15.51 3.42
C ASN A 16 -6.86 -15.64 2.15
N CYS A 17 -5.55 -15.46 2.29
CA CYS A 17 -4.61 -15.59 1.18
C CYS A 17 -4.58 -16.99 0.56
N ILE A 18 -4.71 -18.04 1.38
CA ILE A 18 -4.79 -19.43 0.93
C ILE A 18 -6.14 -19.68 0.26
N THR A 19 -7.22 -19.08 0.77
CA THR A 19 -8.55 -19.18 0.12
C THR A 19 -8.59 -18.51 -1.25
N ILE A 20 -7.97 -17.33 -1.39
CA ILE A 20 -7.99 -16.53 -2.62
C ILE A 20 -7.00 -17.06 -3.65
N ALA A 21 -5.78 -17.39 -3.23
CA ALA A 21 -4.68 -17.84 -4.09
C ALA A 21 -4.03 -19.12 -3.53
N PRO A 22 -4.74 -20.27 -3.54
CA PRO A 22 -4.30 -21.52 -2.91
C PRO A 22 -3.05 -22.14 -3.53
N SER A 23 -2.72 -21.80 -4.78
CA SER A 23 -1.46 -22.25 -5.39
C SER A 23 -0.27 -21.35 -5.03
N ALA A 24 -0.53 -20.11 -4.59
CA ALA A 24 0.51 -19.14 -4.25
C ALA A 24 0.86 -19.11 -2.77
N PHE A 25 -0.09 -19.45 -1.90
CA PHE A 25 0.08 -19.46 -0.45
C PHE A 25 -0.33 -20.80 0.15
N ASP A 26 0.38 -21.22 1.19
CA ASP A 26 0.00 -22.35 2.03
C ASP A 26 0.44 -22.07 3.48
N TRP A 27 0.12 -22.98 4.38
CA TRP A 27 0.61 -22.94 5.75
C TRP A 27 2.11 -23.21 5.81
N HIS A 28 2.79 -22.47 6.67
CA HIS A 28 4.21 -22.63 6.93
C HIS A 28 4.48 -23.90 7.74
N ASP A 29 5.35 -24.76 7.21
CA ASP A 29 5.81 -25.95 7.94
C ASP A 29 6.64 -25.56 9.18
N GLY A 30 6.14 -25.93 10.36
CA GLY A 30 6.85 -25.72 11.63
C GLY A 30 6.47 -24.44 12.38
N ASP A 31 5.49 -23.66 11.90
CA ASP A 31 4.97 -22.49 12.62
C ASP A 31 3.44 -22.49 12.55
N PHE A 32 2.80 -22.89 13.65
CA PHE A 32 1.36 -23.12 13.69
C PHE A 32 0.58 -21.86 13.32
N ALA A 33 -0.37 -22.00 12.38
CA ALA A 33 -1.23 -20.93 11.90
C ALA A 33 -0.48 -19.73 11.29
N LYS A 34 0.70 -19.93 10.71
CA LYS A 34 1.39 -18.92 9.88
C LYS A 34 1.32 -19.33 8.43
N ALA A 35 0.95 -18.40 7.55
CA ALA A 35 1.02 -18.61 6.11
C ALA A 35 2.45 -18.35 5.61
N ASP A 36 2.83 -19.00 4.52
CA ASP A 36 4.00 -18.65 3.70
C ASP A 36 3.64 -18.59 2.21
N VAL A 37 4.55 -18.02 1.42
CA VAL A 37 4.45 -17.97 -0.04
C VAL A 37 5.12 -19.21 -0.62
N VAL A 38 4.37 -20.01 -1.37
CA VAL A 38 4.87 -21.24 -1.99
C VAL A 38 5.31 -20.98 -3.43
N ASP A 39 4.40 -20.42 -4.25
CA ASP A 39 4.69 -20.06 -5.64
C ASP A 39 3.89 -18.83 -6.07
N PRO A 40 4.44 -17.61 -5.93
CA PRO A 40 3.73 -16.39 -6.31
C PRO A 40 3.51 -16.27 -7.82
N ALA A 41 4.22 -17.06 -8.65
CA ALA A 41 4.06 -17.06 -10.10
C ALA A 41 2.96 -18.02 -10.59
N SER A 42 2.39 -18.82 -9.69
CA SER A 42 1.32 -19.77 -10.00
C SER A 42 -0.03 -19.10 -10.27
N VAL A 43 -0.17 -17.81 -9.95
CA VAL A 43 -1.37 -17.01 -10.14
C VAL A 43 -1.05 -15.71 -10.87
N GLU A 44 -2.06 -15.11 -11.47
CA GLU A 44 -1.94 -13.77 -12.08
C GLU A 44 -1.62 -12.71 -11.02
N ASP A 45 -0.85 -11.70 -11.42
CA ASP A 45 -0.40 -10.59 -10.56
C ASP A 45 -1.56 -9.91 -9.82
N GLU A 46 -2.73 -9.80 -10.46
CA GLU A 46 -3.92 -9.19 -9.86
C GLU A 46 -4.51 -10.03 -8.73
N LEU A 47 -4.57 -11.36 -8.89
CA LEU A 47 -5.06 -12.26 -7.84
C LEU A 47 -4.10 -12.31 -6.65
N LEU A 48 -2.79 -12.20 -6.92
CA LEU A 48 -1.77 -12.08 -5.88
C LEU A 48 -1.97 -10.80 -5.06
N ARG A 49 -2.28 -9.67 -5.72
CA ARG A 49 -2.60 -8.39 -5.05
C ARG A 49 -3.89 -8.48 -4.24
N GLU A 50 -4.93 -9.09 -4.77
CA GLU A 50 -6.19 -9.31 -4.06
C GLU A 50 -5.96 -10.11 -2.77
N ALA A 51 -5.19 -11.21 -2.83
CA ALA A 51 -4.85 -12.02 -1.66
C ALA A 51 -4.10 -11.22 -0.58
N ALA A 52 -3.22 -10.30 -0.97
CA ALA A 52 -2.53 -9.41 -0.04
C ALA A 52 -3.47 -8.37 0.60
N LEU A 53 -4.36 -7.76 -0.18
CA LEU A 53 -5.36 -6.79 0.30
C LEU A 53 -6.37 -7.43 1.26
N ALA A 54 -6.70 -8.70 1.06
CA ALA A 54 -7.58 -9.45 1.96
C ALA A 54 -6.92 -9.85 3.29
N CYS A 55 -5.63 -9.56 3.49
CA CYS A 55 -4.95 -9.83 4.75
C CYS A 55 -5.34 -8.79 5.83
N PRO A 56 -6.07 -9.19 6.90
CA PRO A 56 -6.61 -8.24 7.86
C PRO A 56 -5.54 -7.49 8.67
N THR A 57 -4.33 -8.04 8.76
CA THR A 57 -3.21 -7.42 9.49
C THR A 57 -2.14 -6.84 8.58
N LEU A 58 -2.38 -6.84 7.25
CA LEU A 58 -1.42 -6.41 6.24
C LEU A 58 -0.05 -7.10 6.41
N ALA A 59 -0.07 -8.41 6.70
CA ALA A 59 1.12 -9.22 6.87
C ALA A 59 1.78 -9.59 5.52
N ILE A 60 1.07 -9.45 4.41
CA ILE A 60 1.59 -9.83 3.08
C ILE A 60 2.15 -8.58 2.40
N VAL A 61 3.42 -8.65 2.00
CA VAL A 61 4.13 -7.59 1.27
C VAL A 61 4.33 -8.05 -0.16
N ILE A 62 3.98 -7.19 -1.12
CA ILE A 62 4.22 -7.40 -2.55
C ILE A 62 5.27 -6.39 -3.03
N GLU A 63 6.27 -6.87 -3.74
CA GLU A 63 7.37 -6.09 -4.31
C GLU A 63 7.47 -6.34 -5.81
N GLU A 64 7.71 -5.29 -6.60
CA GLU A 64 8.06 -5.44 -8.01
C GLU A 64 9.56 -5.73 -8.15
N VAL A 65 9.88 -6.89 -8.73
CA VAL A 65 11.25 -7.26 -9.07
C VAL A 65 11.41 -7.19 -10.58
N GLN A 66 12.35 -6.36 -11.04
CA GLN A 66 12.81 -6.37 -12.43
C GLN A 66 13.85 -7.48 -12.56
N GLU A 67 13.69 -8.39 -13.53
CA GLU A 67 14.74 -9.33 -13.90
C GLU A 67 15.98 -8.52 -14.32
N PHE A 68 17.04 -8.63 -13.53
CA PHE A 68 18.33 -8.11 -13.93
C PHE A 68 18.86 -9.03 -15.03
N LEU A 69 18.97 -8.50 -16.24
CA LEU A 69 19.74 -9.14 -17.29
C LEU A 69 21.16 -9.46 -16.77
N PRO A 70 21.80 -10.55 -17.24
CA PRO A 70 23.21 -10.83 -16.98
C PRO A 70 24.03 -9.56 -17.16
N TRP A 71 24.99 -9.32 -16.28
CA TRP A 71 25.79 -8.08 -16.29
C TRP A 71 26.44 -7.78 -17.66
N GLN A 72 26.64 -8.81 -18.49
CA GLN A 72 27.14 -8.76 -19.87
C GLN A 72 26.19 -8.09 -20.88
N LEU A 73 24.89 -7.96 -20.56
CA LEU A 73 23.85 -7.37 -21.40
C LEU A 73 23.37 -6.00 -20.88
N ARG A 74 24.00 -5.44 -19.84
CA ARG A 74 23.67 -4.09 -19.36
C ARG A 74 24.20 -3.04 -20.34
N THR A 75 23.32 -2.49 -21.17
CA THR A 75 23.53 -1.15 -21.72
C THR A 75 23.40 -0.14 -20.58
N ALA A 76 24.18 0.95 -20.60
CA ALA A 76 24.20 1.96 -19.54
C ALA A 76 22.84 2.63 -19.27
N GLU A 77 21.87 2.46 -20.17
CA GLU A 77 20.49 2.96 -20.06
C GLU A 77 19.52 2.00 -19.36
N ALA A 78 19.84 0.71 -19.26
CA ALA A 78 18.96 -0.29 -18.68
C ALA A 78 19.04 -0.27 -17.13
N GLY A 79 18.20 0.57 -16.53
CA GLY A 79 17.64 0.31 -15.20
C GLY A 79 18.53 0.65 -14.00
N ARG A 80 18.96 1.91 -13.88
CA ARG A 80 19.15 2.48 -12.55
C ARG A 80 17.76 2.85 -12.01
N PRO A 81 17.25 2.26 -10.91
CA PRO A 81 16.01 2.74 -10.32
C PRO A 81 16.17 4.23 -10.05
N ARG A 82 15.29 5.03 -10.64
CA ARG A 82 15.31 6.48 -10.50
C ARG A 82 14.95 6.80 -9.05
N ARG A 83 15.97 6.96 -8.20
CA ARG A 83 15.79 7.41 -6.84
C ARG A 83 15.19 8.81 -6.91
N VAL A 84 13.95 8.93 -6.44
CA VAL A 84 13.26 10.22 -6.29
C VAL A 84 13.27 10.59 -4.83
N MET A 85 13.65 11.81 -4.53
CA MET A 85 13.40 12.41 -3.22
C MET A 85 12.01 13.03 -3.27
N LYS A 86 11.15 12.65 -2.33
CA LYS A 86 9.79 13.18 -2.15
C LYS A 86 9.68 13.71 -0.72
N THR A 87 8.93 14.79 -0.55
CA THR A 87 8.59 15.36 0.76
C THR A 87 7.12 15.12 0.99
N PHE A 88 6.77 14.51 2.12
CA PHE A 88 5.39 14.28 2.51
C PHE A 88 5.01 15.23 3.65
N MET A 89 3.78 15.73 3.60
CA MET A 89 3.19 16.60 4.61
C MET A 89 1.78 16.09 4.92
N PHE A 90 1.41 16.13 6.20
CA PHE A 90 0.07 15.78 6.67
C PHE A 90 -0.49 16.97 7.44
N THR A 91 -1.75 17.30 7.18
CA THR A 91 -2.46 18.41 7.83
C THR A 91 -3.71 17.89 8.50
N ASP A 92 -4.02 18.42 9.68
CA ASP A 92 -5.21 18.06 10.44
C ASP A 92 -5.84 19.30 11.09
N MET A 93 -7.15 19.25 11.31
CA MET A 93 -7.90 20.26 12.04
C MET A 93 -8.07 19.83 13.50
N VAL A 94 -7.32 20.48 14.39
CA VAL A 94 -7.39 20.23 15.84
C VAL A 94 -8.82 20.43 16.36
N GLY A 95 -9.34 19.44 17.09
CA GLY A 95 -10.66 19.52 17.72
C GLY A 95 -11.83 19.40 16.74
N SER A 96 -11.60 18.88 15.52
CA SER A 96 -12.63 18.68 14.49
C SER A 96 -13.90 17.99 14.99
N THR A 97 -13.79 17.00 15.88
CA THR A 97 -14.95 16.30 16.46
C THR A 97 -15.90 17.26 17.20
N ALA A 98 -15.37 18.10 18.10
CA ALA A 98 -16.18 19.06 18.84
C ALA A 98 -16.75 20.16 17.94
N LEU A 99 -16.02 20.53 16.88
CA LEU A 99 -16.48 21.48 15.87
C LEU A 99 -17.66 20.93 15.06
N VAL A 100 -17.61 19.66 14.66
CA VAL A 100 -18.73 18.98 13.97
C VAL A 100 -19.98 18.99 14.86
N GLU A 101 -19.84 18.59 16.12
CA GLU A 101 -20.95 18.55 17.08
C GLU A 101 -21.58 19.93 17.30
N ALA A 102 -20.78 21.00 17.31
CA ALA A 102 -21.26 22.36 17.53
C ALA A 102 -21.88 23.00 16.27
N LEU A 103 -21.33 22.72 15.08
CA LEU A 103 -21.74 23.36 13.82
C LEU A 103 -22.88 22.60 13.11
N GLY A 104 -22.96 21.29 13.31
CA GLY A 104 -23.81 20.41 12.52
C GLY A 104 -23.27 20.18 11.09
N ASP A 105 -23.80 19.14 10.44
CA ASP A 105 -23.19 18.56 9.23
C ASP A 105 -23.08 19.53 8.05
N GLU A 106 -24.09 20.36 7.78
CA GLU A 106 -24.06 21.27 6.62
C GLU A 106 -23.02 22.40 6.75
N ALA A 107 -22.97 23.01 7.94
CA ALA A 107 -22.00 24.07 8.23
C ALA A 107 -20.58 23.49 8.31
N TRP A 108 -20.42 22.31 8.91
CA TRP A 108 -19.16 21.57 8.90
C TRP A 108 -18.68 21.26 7.49
N ALA A 109 -19.55 20.73 6.62
CA ALA A 109 -19.18 20.41 5.24
C ALA A 109 -18.75 21.66 4.46
N THR A 110 -19.34 22.82 4.77
CA THR A 110 -18.94 24.11 4.17
C THR A 110 -17.57 24.56 4.67
N LEU A 111 -17.31 24.45 5.97
CA LEU A 111 -16.01 24.76 6.56
C LEU A 111 -14.91 23.84 6.00
N LEU A 112 -15.17 22.54 5.93
CA LEU A 112 -14.24 21.53 5.43
C LEU A 112 -13.88 21.79 3.96
N ARG A 113 -14.88 22.06 3.10
CA ARG A 113 -14.62 22.44 1.70
C ARG A 113 -13.72 23.67 1.59
N TRP A 114 -14.01 24.72 2.38
CA TRP A 114 -13.16 25.91 2.39
C TRP A 114 -11.73 25.63 2.85
N HIS A 115 -11.56 24.78 3.87
CA HIS A 115 -10.26 24.35 4.36
C HIS A 115 -9.47 23.62 3.26
N ASP A 116 -10.08 22.63 2.62
CA ASP A 116 -9.47 21.83 1.56
C ASP A 116 -9.11 22.69 0.35
N ASP A 117 -10.01 23.57 -0.10
CA ASP A 117 -9.76 24.48 -1.21
C ASP A 117 -8.61 25.46 -0.92
N THR A 118 -8.49 25.91 0.34
CA THR A 118 -7.38 26.75 0.79
C THR A 118 -6.05 25.98 0.73
N LEU A 119 -6.02 24.75 1.24
CA LEU A 119 -4.82 23.90 1.18
C LEU A 119 -4.43 23.60 -0.27
N ARG A 120 -5.38 23.20 -1.12
CA ARG A 120 -5.17 22.96 -2.56
C ARG A 120 -4.55 24.16 -3.26
N SER A 121 -5.07 25.35 -2.98
CA SER A 121 -4.57 26.60 -3.57
C SER A 121 -3.10 26.85 -3.19
N LEU A 122 -2.75 26.64 -1.92
CA LEU A 122 -1.37 26.78 -1.43
C LEU A 122 -0.44 25.71 -2.01
N LEU A 123 -0.88 24.45 -2.03
CA LEU A 123 -0.12 23.35 -2.62
C LEU A 123 0.19 23.62 -4.10
N ALA A 124 -0.83 23.98 -4.89
CA ALA A 124 -0.66 24.29 -6.31
C ALA A 124 0.31 25.46 -6.54
N ALA A 125 0.21 26.53 -5.73
CA ALA A 125 1.12 27.67 -5.80
C ALA A 125 2.60 27.29 -5.50
N HIS A 126 2.82 26.23 -4.73
CA HIS A 126 4.14 25.73 -4.35
C HIS A 126 4.56 24.43 -5.06
N GLN A 127 3.91 24.06 -6.18
CA GLN A 127 4.20 22.85 -6.94
C GLN A 127 4.04 21.54 -6.13
N GLY A 128 3.21 21.57 -5.10
CA GLY A 128 2.77 20.39 -4.35
C GLY A 128 1.69 19.62 -5.10
N GLU A 129 1.60 18.34 -4.79
CA GLU A 129 0.57 17.41 -5.30
C GLU A 129 -0.21 16.88 -4.10
N GLU A 130 -1.54 17.03 -4.11
CA GLU A 130 -2.41 16.43 -3.10
C GLU A 130 -2.51 14.93 -3.37
N ILE A 131 -2.39 14.13 -2.31
CA ILE A 131 -2.58 12.68 -2.35
C ILE A 131 -3.87 12.39 -1.59
N SER A 132 -4.92 12.00 -2.32
CA SER A 132 -6.27 11.70 -1.79
C SER A 132 -6.59 10.22 -1.86
#